data_AF-A0A3D3F515-F1
#
_entry.id   AF-A0A3D3F515-F1
#
_cell.length_a   1.000
_cell.length_b   1.000
_cell.length_c   1.000
_cell.angle_alpha   90.00
_cell.angle_beta   90.00
_cell.angle_gamma   90.00
#
_symmetry.space_group_name_H-M   'P 1'
#
loop_
_entity.id
_entity.type
_entity.pdbx_description
1 polymer ?
#
loop_
_entity_poly.entity_id
_entity_poly.type
_entity_poly.pdbx_seq_one_letter_code
_entity_poly.pdbx_strand_id
1 'polypeptide(L)'
;MLKFTFPQANHFYNNVQPDIPKVYFIPKSDGLGIDSMGEFATTFELSNQFLDENGKPVPFKYIAESLEYAFNFTFGNAYKSKSRVFSRKPYNLTKSLDYLKRLLIRESRSKKITKR
;
A
#
# COMPACT_ATOMS: atom_id res chain seq x y z
N MET A 1 6.84 -17.12 -3.88
CA MET A 1 7.25 -15.70 -3.94
C MET A 1 6.65 -15.11 -5.21
N LEU A 2 5.65 -14.24 -5.13
CA LEU A 2 5.04 -13.62 -6.32
C LEU A 2 6.02 -12.57 -6.88
N LYS A 3 6.62 -12.87 -8.03
CA LYS A 3 7.52 -11.98 -8.76
C LYS A 3 6.68 -11.10 -9.67
N PHE A 4 6.38 -9.89 -9.22
CA PHE A 4 5.80 -8.86 -10.08
C PHE A 4 6.93 -8.27 -10.94
N THR A 5 7.02 -8.71 -12.18
CA THR A 5 7.87 -8.08 -13.19
C THR A 5 7.10 -6.89 -13.75
N PHE A 6 7.42 -5.69 -13.28
CA PHE A 6 6.96 -4.47 -13.94
C PHE A 6 7.77 -4.29 -15.22
N PRO A 7 7.13 -4.14 -16.39
CA PRO A 7 7.86 -3.77 -17.60
C PRO A 7 8.51 -2.41 -17.36
N GLN A 8 9.81 -2.29 -17.66
CA GLN A 8 10.46 -0.99 -17.71
C GLN A 8 9.68 -0.10 -18.67
N ALA A 9 9.28 1.08 -18.19
CA ALA A 9 8.86 2.15 -19.07
C ALA A 9 9.96 2.34 -20.12
N ASN A 10 9.62 2.14 -21.40
CA ASN A 10 10.42 2.33 -22.62
C ASN A 10 10.87 1.09 -23.41
N HIS A 11 10.46 -0.13 -23.07
CA HIS A 11 10.60 -1.25 -24.01
C HIS A 11 9.34 -1.48 -24.85
N PHE A 12 9.31 -0.90 -26.06
CA PHE A 12 8.45 -1.39 -27.14
C PHE A 12 8.96 -2.78 -27.57
N TYR A 13 8.32 -3.84 -27.07
CA TYR A 13 8.61 -5.20 -27.51
C TYR A 13 7.92 -5.47 -28.85
N ASN A 14 8.73 -5.75 -29.87
CA ASN A 14 8.26 -6.32 -31.13
C ASN A 14 7.60 -7.68 -30.88
N ASN A 15 6.30 -7.74 -31.16
CA ASN A 15 5.51 -8.87 -31.66
C ASN A 15 6.01 -10.30 -31.36
N VAL A 16 5.63 -10.83 -30.19
CA VAL A 16 4.78 -12.04 -30.08
C VAL A 16 4.03 -11.86 -28.76
N GLN A 17 2.82 -11.31 -28.83
CA GLN A 17 1.97 -11.26 -27.66
C GLN A 17 1.51 -12.70 -27.42
N PRO A 18 1.81 -13.33 -26.27
CA PRO A 18 1.15 -14.58 -25.92
C PRO A 18 -0.36 -14.33 -25.98
N ASP A 19 -1.17 -15.35 -26.22
CA ASP A 19 -2.64 -15.28 -26.09
C ASP A 19 -3.03 -15.03 -24.62
N ILE A 20 -2.66 -13.86 -24.11
CA ILE A 20 -2.98 -13.37 -22.79
C ILE A 20 -4.42 -12.88 -22.91
N PRO A 21 -5.35 -13.44 -22.13
CA PRO A 21 -6.72 -12.97 -22.13
C PRO A 21 -6.73 -11.47 -21.79
N LYS A 22 -7.53 -10.70 -22.53
CA LYS A 22 -7.74 -9.28 -22.21
C LYS A 22 -8.48 -9.20 -20.87
N VAL A 23 -7.79 -8.76 -19.82
CA VAL A 23 -8.35 -8.57 -18.48
C VAL A 23 -8.59 -7.08 -18.25
N TYR A 24 -9.80 -6.73 -17.79
CA TYR A 24 -10.17 -5.38 -17.42
C TYR A 24 -10.48 -5.31 -15.94
N PHE A 25 -10.04 -4.24 -15.28
CA PHE A 25 -10.38 -3.96 -13.89
C PHE A 25 -11.49 -2.92 -13.83
N ILE A 26 -12.69 -3.33 -13.39
CA ILE A 26 -13.85 -2.44 -13.28
C ILE A 26 -14.38 -2.52 -11.84
N PRO A 27 -13.83 -1.70 -10.93
CA PRO A 27 -14.23 -1.75 -9.54
C PRO A 27 -15.54 -0.99 -9.32
N LYS A 28 -16.40 -1.50 -8.43
CA LYS A 28 -17.55 -0.75 -7.92
C LYS A 28 -17.07 0.32 -6.94
N SER A 29 -17.66 1.51 -6.97
CA SER A 29 -17.29 2.70 -6.19
C SER A 29 -17.19 2.46 -4.67
N ASP A 30 -18.05 1.61 -4.12
CA ASP A 30 -18.04 1.20 -2.71
C ASP A 30 -17.94 -0.32 -2.57
N GLY A 31 -17.01 -0.92 -3.32
CA GLY A 31 -16.78 -2.36 -3.35
C GLY A 31 -15.38 -2.79 -2.92
N LEU A 32 -15.22 -4.10 -2.74
CA LEU A 32 -13.93 -4.75 -2.46
C LEU A 32 -12.86 -4.38 -3.49
N GLY A 33 -13.22 -4.12 -4.75
CA GLY A 33 -12.27 -3.70 -5.79
C GLY A 33 -11.52 -2.41 -5.45
N ILE A 34 -12.25 -1.32 -5.14
CA ILE A 34 -11.61 -0.03 -4.78
C ILE A 34 -10.80 -0.15 -3.50
N ASP A 35 -11.33 -0.88 -2.51
CA ASP A 35 -10.63 -1.00 -1.23
C ASP A 35 -9.37 -1.87 -1.35
N SER A 36 -9.36 -2.92 -2.19
CA SER A 36 -8.14 -3.66 -2.52
C SER A 36 -7.09 -2.77 -3.18
N MET A 37 -7.49 -1.88 -4.10
CA MET A 37 -6.56 -0.91 -4.68
C MET A 37 -6.06 0.10 -3.63
N GLY A 38 -6.91 0.45 -2.66
CA GLY A 38 -6.52 1.26 -1.52
C GLY A 38 -5.51 0.56 -0.62
N GLU A 39 -5.63 -0.76 -0.44
CA GLU A 39 -4.64 -1.57 0.27
C GLU A 39 -3.29 -1.58 -0.46
N PHE A 40 -3.28 -1.72 -1.78
CA PHE A 40 -2.05 -1.63 -2.56
C PHE A 40 -1.39 -0.25 -2.43
N ALA A 41 -2.14 0.83 -2.65
CA ALA A 41 -1.63 2.19 -2.54
C ALA A 41 -1.05 2.47 -1.14
N THR A 42 -1.77 2.04 -0.09
CA THR A 42 -1.33 2.20 1.31
C THR A 42 -0.07 1.38 1.60
N THR A 43 0.00 0.15 1.08
CA THR A 43 1.16 -0.72 1.29
C THR A 43 2.40 -0.17 0.58
N PHE A 44 2.24 0.39 -0.62
CA PHE A 44 3.33 1.01 -1.38
C PHE A 44 3.86 2.28 -0.72
N GLU A 45 2.98 3.11 -0.17
CA GLU A 45 3.38 4.27 0.62
C GLU A 45 4.16 3.81 1.87
N LEU A 46 3.61 2.87 2.64
CA LEU A 46 4.23 2.40 3.88
C LEU A 46 5.56 1.65 3.67
N SER A 47 5.76 1.06 2.50
CA SER A 47 7.03 0.38 2.18
C SER A 47 8.17 1.37 1.98
N ASN A 48 7.89 2.63 1.63
CA ASN A 48 8.89 3.63 1.22
C ASN A 48 9.80 3.16 0.08
N GLN A 49 9.37 2.19 -0.72
CA GLN A 49 10.15 1.65 -1.84
C GLN A 49 9.85 2.33 -3.17
N PHE A 50 8.80 3.15 -3.22
CA PHE A 50 8.48 3.99 -4.36
C PHE A 50 9.12 5.35 -4.14
N LEU A 51 10.13 5.66 -4.95
CA LEU A 51 10.95 6.86 -4.83
C LEU A 51 10.72 7.79 -6.02
N ASP A 52 10.82 9.09 -5.78
CA ASP A 52 10.85 10.11 -6.82
C ASP A 52 12.21 10.13 -7.53
N GLU A 53 12.35 11.02 -8.52
CA GLU A 53 13.59 11.25 -9.26
C GLU A 53 14.78 11.67 -8.37
N ASN A 54 14.51 12.17 -7.16
CA ASN A 54 15.50 12.58 -6.17
C ASN A 54 15.78 11.47 -5.13
N GLY A 55 15.20 10.29 -5.27
CA GLY A 55 15.34 9.17 -4.33
C GLY A 55 14.53 9.33 -3.04
N LYS A 56 13.57 10.25 -2.97
CA LYS A 56 12.70 10.44 -1.80
C LYS A 56 11.41 9.62 -1.91
N PRO A 57 10.87 9.09 -0.81
CA PRO A 57 9.60 8.38 -0.82
C PRO A 57 8.48 9.20 -1.43
N VAL A 58 7.76 8.59 -2.36
CA VAL A 58 6.67 9.24 -3.09
C VAL A 58 5.44 9.36 -2.17
N PRO A 59 4.81 10.54 -2.08
CA PRO A 59 3.55 10.71 -1.38
C PRO A 59 2.43 9.80 -1.91
N PHE A 60 1.54 9.35 -1.01
CA PHE A 60 0.37 8.52 -1.33
C PHE A 60 -0.44 8.97 -2.55
N LYS A 61 -0.62 10.27 -2.72
CA LYS A 61 -1.39 10.86 -3.83
C LYS A 61 -0.87 10.37 -5.19
N TYR A 62 0.43 10.48 -5.43
CA TYR A 62 1.02 10.10 -6.71
C TYR A 62 1.03 8.59 -6.93
N ILE A 63 1.13 7.80 -5.85
CA ILE A 63 0.97 6.34 -5.90
C ILE A 63 -0.45 5.98 -6.33
N ALA A 64 -1.47 6.65 -5.76
CA ALA A 64 -2.86 6.45 -6.12
C ALA A 64 -3.13 6.84 -7.58
N GLU A 65 -2.66 8.00 -8.03
CA GLU A 65 -2.77 8.45 -9.43
C GLU A 65 -2.10 7.48 -10.41
N SER A 66 -0.92 6.96 -10.04
CA SER A 66 -0.21 5.96 -10.87
C SER A 66 -1.01 4.66 -11.00
N LEU A 67 -1.71 4.24 -9.95
CA LEU A 67 -2.57 3.06 -9.98
C LEU A 67 -3.83 3.30 -10.83
N GLU A 68 -4.46 4.48 -10.71
CA GLU A 68 -5.59 4.87 -11.57
C GLU A 68 -5.21 4.79 -13.04
N TYR A 69 -4.05 5.35 -13.39
CA TYR A 69 -3.52 5.31 -14.75
C TYR A 69 -3.20 3.88 -15.21
N ALA A 70 -2.49 3.11 -14.39
CA ALA A 70 -2.03 1.76 -14.75
C ALA A 70 -3.20 0.77 -14.97
N PHE A 71 -4.27 0.91 -14.18
CA PHE A 71 -5.41 -0.01 -14.22
C PHE A 71 -6.67 0.60 -14.86
N ASN A 72 -6.57 1.81 -15.40
CA ASN A 72 -7.66 2.53 -16.07
C ASN A 72 -8.96 2.58 -15.25
N PHE A 73 -8.85 3.00 -13.98
CA PHE A 73 -10.00 3.19 -13.08
C PHE A 73 -9.85 4.49 -12.29
N THR A 74 -10.87 4.86 -11.51
CA THR A 74 -10.77 5.96 -10.54
C THR A 74 -11.08 5.51 -9.11
N PHE A 75 -10.29 5.98 -8.16
CA PHE A 75 -10.54 5.88 -6.73
C PHE A 75 -11.70 6.76 -6.26
N GLY A 76 -12.00 7.85 -6.97
CA GLY A 76 -12.83 8.95 -6.49
C GLY A 76 -12.15 9.69 -5.32
N ASN A 77 -12.16 9.08 -4.12
CA ASN A 77 -11.42 9.59 -2.96
C ASN A 77 -10.48 8.50 -2.40
N ALA A 78 -9.22 8.54 -2.86
CA ALA A 78 -8.20 7.58 -2.44
C ALA A 78 -7.93 7.60 -0.93
N TYR A 79 -8.01 8.77 -0.27
CA TYR A 79 -7.84 8.87 1.18
C TYR A 79 -9.00 8.25 1.97
N LYS A 80 -10.23 8.31 1.43
CA LYS A 80 -11.38 7.59 2.00
C LYS A 80 -11.15 6.07 1.91
N SER A 81 -10.62 5.59 0.78
CA SER A 81 -10.25 4.17 0.65
C SER A 81 -9.15 3.79 1.64
N LYS A 82 -8.08 4.58 1.76
CA LYS A 82 -7.03 4.41 2.78
C LYS A 82 -7.60 4.34 4.20
N SER A 83 -8.52 5.26 4.55
CA SER A 83 -9.21 5.23 5.85
C SER A 83 -10.02 3.94 6.05
N ARG A 84 -10.76 3.50 5.03
CA ARG A 84 -11.53 2.24 5.06
C ARG A 84 -10.65 1.00 5.22
N VAL A 85 -9.45 1.00 4.64
CA VAL A 85 -8.48 -0.09 4.82
C VAL A 85 -8.11 -0.23 6.31
N PHE A 86 -7.78 0.88 6.97
CA PHE A 86 -7.47 0.87 8.40
C PHE A 86 -8.69 0.52 9.25
N SER A 87 -9.88 1.00 8.89
CA SER A 87 -11.11 0.72 9.64
C SER A 87 -11.61 -0.72 9.48
N ARG A 88 -11.29 -1.39 8.37
CA ARG A 88 -11.62 -2.81 8.12
C ARG A 88 -10.64 -3.80 8.74
N LYS A 89 -9.43 -3.37 9.10
CA LYS A 89 -8.44 -4.20 9.84
C LYS A 89 -8.21 -3.70 11.28
N PRO A 90 -9.26 -3.44 12.09
CA PRO A 90 -9.12 -2.88 13.43
C PRO A 90 -8.33 -3.81 14.37
N TYR A 91 -8.37 -5.11 14.11
CA TYR A 91 -7.62 -6.13 14.86
C TYR A 91 -6.09 -5.95 14.79
N ASN A 92 -5.56 -5.42 13.69
CA ASN A 92 -4.13 -5.14 13.58
C ASN A 92 -3.77 -3.84 14.32
N LEU A 93 -4.66 -2.86 14.37
CA LEU A 93 -4.49 -1.64 15.14
C LEU A 93 -4.43 -1.93 16.64
N THR A 94 -5.35 -2.75 17.17
CA THR A 94 -5.32 -3.18 18.57
C THR A 94 -4.07 -3.99 18.90
N LYS A 95 -3.59 -4.86 17.99
CA LYS A 95 -2.30 -5.56 18.16
C LYS A 95 -1.10 -4.60 18.21
N SER A 96 -1.04 -3.60 17.32
CA SER A 96 0.02 -2.59 17.33
C SER A 96 0.00 -1.75 18.60
N LEU A 97 -1.18 -1.36 19.08
CA LEU A 97 -1.35 -0.63 20.35
C LEU A 97 -0.96 -1.49 21.56
N ASP A 98 -1.36 -2.77 21.58
CA ASP A 98 -0.96 -3.71 22.62
C ASP A 98 0.56 -3.94 22.63
N TYR A 99 1.18 -4.01 21.44
CA TYR A 99 2.62 -4.14 21.31
C TYR A 99 3.34 -2.90 21.85
N LEU A 100 2.87 -1.69 21.50
CA LEU A 100 3.42 -0.43 22.00
C LEU A 100 3.29 -0.33 23.53
N LYS A 101 2.15 -0.72 24.09
CA LYS A 101 1.93 -0.81 25.54
C LYS A 101 2.95 -1.74 26.21
N ARG A 102 3.20 -2.92 25.64
CA ARG A 102 4.20 -3.88 26.15
C ARG A 102 5.62 -3.30 26.13
N LEU A 103 5.99 -2.59 25.06
CA LEU A 103 7.29 -1.94 24.95
C LEU A 103 7.47 -0.84 26.01
N LEU A 104 6.48 0.03 26.20
CA LEU A 104 6.49 1.08 27.22
C LEU A 104 6.67 0.50 28.64
N ILE A 105 5.94 -0.57 28.97
CA ILE A 105 6.05 -1.25 30.27
C ILE A 105 7.46 -1.84 30.46
N ARG A 106 8.02 -2.46 29.41
CA ARG A 106 9.38 -3.05 29.46
C ARG A 106 10.43 -1.98 29.73
N GLU A 107 10.38 -0.88 29.00
CA GLU A 107 11.29 0.26 29.20
C GLU A 107 11.15 0.89 30.59
N SER A 108 9.92 1.07 31.07
CA SER A 108 9.69 1.59 32.42
C SER A 108 10.26 0.70 33.52
N ARG A 109 10.20 -0.64 33.36
CA ARG A 109 10.78 -1.59 34.30
C ARG A 109 12.30 -1.59 34.23
N SER A 110 12.87 -1.57 33.02
CA SER A 110 14.32 -1.46 32.81
C SER A 110 14.90 -0.24 33.51
N LYS A 111 14.32 0.95 33.31
CA LYS A 111 14.76 2.20 33.96
C LYS A 111 14.61 2.21 35.50
N LYS A 112 13.71 1.41 36.06
CA LYS A 112 13.58 1.25 37.53
C LYS A 112 14.67 0.37 38.12
N ILE A 113 15.19 -0.60 37.36
CA ILE A 113 16.25 -1.51 37.79
C ILE A 113 17.61 -0.80 37.76
N THR A 114 17.87 0.04 36.74
CA THR A 114 19.14 0.78 36.61
C THR A 114 19.31 1.95 37.60
N LYS A 115 18.25 2.33 38.31
CA LYS A 115 18.25 3.41 39.32
C LYS A 115 18.40 2.92 40.77
N ARG A 116 18.50 1.59 40.97
CA ARG A 116 18.87 0.97 42.26
C ARG A 116 20.33 0.56 42.22
#